data_AF-A0AAW1DA23-F1
#
_entry.id   AF-A0AAW1DA23-F1
#
_cell.length_a   1.000
_cell.length_b   1.000
_cell.length_c   1.000
_cell.angle_alpha   90.00
_cell.angle_beta   90.00
_cell.angle_gamma   90.00
#
_symmetry.space_group_name_H-M   'P 1'
#
loop_
_entity.id
_entity.type
_entity.pdbx_description
1 polymer ?
#
loop_
_entity_poly.entity_id
_entity_poly.type
_entity_poly.pdbx_seq_one_letter_code
_entity_poly.pdbx_strand_id
1 'polypeptide(L)'
;MLSYADDVSLFANSIVDIREKLSILKEYCDLNGLTVNTTKTKIVSSFQYLGVSFSSTGKFRQASNHFISAGRLAISKVRNILTNTLATQHSSRKKLINSIIKPVMLYSCEIWAYNYIDDLERVQLQLKRLYNLPKSTPNSFVRLEYGLTPIIVTVFKAMLSLIIKLLKLDESRIPRICYNILYNQSISTNNKNLGFINSFIDILSSINSLDIFSIQNPAILKSEKSNLIKKIINKFQSEDVQYVLNSKYNNLYRLISTYSDGELYLEMNCNIKKIRIVSQLRLSNSKFSRIYFDNSLYIFDTENICLLCSSLSPDSLLHFLFHCSTLEPLRSFHINKYFSNNYTDKDKFENLLSLSCKQQIHDI
;
A
#
# COMPACT_ATOMS: atom_id res chain seq x y z
N MET A 1 -26.04 22.79 2.93
CA MET A 1 -25.87 22.94 1.48
C MET A 1 -24.39 22.80 1.15
N LEU A 2 -24.03 22.04 0.12
CA LEU A 2 -22.70 22.09 -0.50
C LEU A 2 -22.86 22.76 -1.86
N SER A 3 -21.97 23.70 -2.19
CA SER A 3 -22.04 24.46 -3.43
C SER A 3 -20.63 24.61 -4.00
N TYR A 4 -20.48 24.31 -5.29
CA TYR A 4 -19.26 24.54 -6.04
C TYR A 4 -19.62 24.95 -7.47
N ALA A 5 -19.24 26.16 -7.86
CA ALA A 5 -19.69 26.78 -9.11
C ALA A 5 -21.24 26.73 -9.23
N ASP A 6 -21.77 26.12 -10.28
CA ASP A 6 -23.20 25.93 -10.54
C ASP A 6 -23.80 24.68 -9.87
N ASP A 7 -22.97 23.75 -9.42
CA ASP A 7 -23.41 22.51 -8.76
C ASP A 7 -23.74 22.76 -7.28
N VAL A 8 -25.03 22.62 -6.94
CA VAL A 8 -25.54 22.74 -5.56
C VAL A 8 -26.15 21.42 -5.10
N SER A 9 -25.74 20.95 -3.93
CA SER A 9 -26.27 19.77 -3.27
C SER A 9 -26.93 20.15 -1.94
N LEU A 10 -28.20 19.76 -1.80
CA LEU A 10 -28.99 19.94 -0.60
C LEU A 10 -29.15 18.60 0.13
N PHE A 11 -29.01 18.63 1.46
CA PHE A 11 -29.25 17.48 2.32
C PHE A 11 -30.54 17.68 3.10
N ALA A 12 -31.32 16.62 3.23
CA ALA A 12 -32.57 16.63 3.96
C ALA A 12 -32.77 15.31 4.68
N ASN A 13 -33.50 15.37 5.81
CA ASN A 13 -33.84 14.19 6.60
C ASN A 13 -35.14 13.53 6.12
N SER A 14 -35.93 14.22 5.28
CA SER A 14 -37.18 13.72 4.73
C SER A 14 -37.49 14.35 3.37
N ILE A 15 -38.48 13.79 2.66
CA ILE A 15 -39.00 14.33 1.40
C ILE A 15 -39.73 15.67 1.60
N VAL A 16 -40.31 15.89 2.78
CA VAL A 16 -40.95 17.18 3.10
C VAL A 16 -39.88 18.25 3.25
N ASP A 17 -38.84 17.96 4.02
CA ASP A 17 -37.70 18.85 4.27
C ASP A 17 -36.96 19.22 2.96
N ILE A 18 -36.75 18.26 2.04
CA ILE A 18 -36.09 18.59 0.76
C ILE A 18 -36.96 19.48 -0.13
N ARG A 19 -38.29 19.30 -0.13
CA ARG A 19 -39.21 20.14 -0.92
C ARG A 19 -39.24 21.57 -0.41
N GLU A 20 -39.28 21.74 0.91
CA GLU A 20 -39.20 23.07 1.54
C GLU A 20 -37.88 23.76 1.19
N LYS A 21 -36.74 23.07 1.36
CA LYS A 21 -35.42 23.60 0.99
C LYS A 21 -35.31 23.96 -0.50
N LEU A 22 -35.90 23.16 -1.39
CA LEU A 22 -35.93 23.46 -2.82
C LEU A 22 -36.79 24.69 -3.14
N SER A 23 -37.91 24.88 -2.43
CA SER A 23 -38.75 26.08 -2.58
C SER A 23 -37.99 27.34 -2.20
N ILE A 24 -37.30 27.31 -1.05
CA ILE A 24 -36.47 28.42 -0.57
C ILE A 24 -35.33 28.71 -1.56
N LEU A 25 -34.66 27.66 -2.06
CA LEU A 25 -33.59 27.84 -3.05
C LEU A 25 -34.12 28.48 -4.35
N LYS A 26 -35.30 28.07 -4.80
CA LYS A 26 -35.93 28.65 -6.00
C LYS A 26 -36.22 30.13 -5.81
N GLU A 27 -36.86 30.51 -4.70
CA GLU A 27 -37.16 31.91 -4.38
C GLU A 27 -35.87 32.75 -4.33
N TYR A 28 -34.82 32.23 -3.69
CA TYR A 28 -33.51 32.89 -3.69
C TYR A 28 -32.95 33.04 -5.11
N CYS A 29 -33.00 32.01 -5.96
CA CYS A 29 -32.53 32.10 -7.34
C CYS A 29 -33.32 33.14 -8.14
N ASP A 30 -34.66 33.14 -8.03
CA ASP A 30 -35.54 34.07 -8.75
C ASP A 30 -35.24 35.54 -8.35
N LEU A 31 -35.05 35.80 -7.04
CA LEU A 31 -34.66 37.13 -6.52
C LEU A 31 -33.29 37.62 -7.03
N ASN A 32 -32.39 36.69 -7.38
CA ASN A 32 -31.05 37.00 -7.89
C ASN A 32 -30.95 36.87 -9.42
N GLY A 33 -32.07 36.73 -10.14
CA GLY A 33 -32.08 36.60 -11.60
C GLY A 33 -31.45 35.30 -12.12
N LEU A 34 -31.42 34.24 -11.29
CA LEU A 34 -30.90 32.93 -11.62
C LEU A 34 -32.06 31.95 -11.86
N THR A 35 -31.89 31.05 -12.84
CA THR A 35 -32.88 29.99 -13.13
C THR A 35 -32.36 28.61 -12.74
N VAL A 36 -33.12 27.88 -11.91
CA VAL A 36 -32.80 26.49 -11.53
C VAL A 36 -33.10 25.54 -12.69
N ASN A 37 -32.12 24.71 -13.08
CA ASN A 37 -32.30 23.71 -14.12
C ASN A 37 -33.02 22.45 -13.60
N THR A 38 -34.35 22.45 -13.70
CA THR A 38 -35.21 21.34 -13.23
C THR A 38 -34.92 19.99 -13.89
N THR A 39 -34.40 19.97 -15.13
CA THR A 39 -34.05 18.72 -15.83
C THR A 39 -32.83 18.03 -15.23
N LYS A 40 -31.89 18.81 -14.68
CA LYS A 40 -30.68 18.31 -14.01
C LYS A 40 -30.90 18.07 -12.51
N THR A 41 -31.88 18.74 -11.90
CA THR A 41 -32.22 18.57 -10.48
C THR A 41 -32.83 17.18 -10.23
N LYS A 42 -32.18 16.39 -9.36
CA LYS A 42 -32.65 15.05 -8.99
C LYS A 42 -32.61 14.85 -7.48
N ILE A 43 -33.65 14.21 -6.94
CA ILE A 43 -33.67 13.72 -5.56
C ILE A 43 -33.12 12.29 -5.59
N VAL A 44 -31.97 12.07 -4.96
CA VAL A 44 -31.25 10.80 -5.03
C VAL A 44 -30.73 10.38 -3.65
N SER A 45 -30.58 9.07 -3.44
CA SER A 45 -29.99 8.50 -2.22
C SER A 45 -28.47 8.42 -2.26
N SER A 46 -27.85 8.56 -3.44
CA SER A 46 -26.41 8.73 -3.60
C SER A 46 -26.10 9.63 -4.79
N PHE A 47 -25.01 10.39 -4.68
CA PHE A 47 -24.55 11.31 -5.73
C PHE A 47 -23.03 11.47 -5.66
N GLN A 48 -22.43 11.95 -6.75
CA GLN A 48 -21.01 12.28 -6.80
C GLN A 48 -20.82 13.79 -6.69
N TYR A 49 -19.93 14.23 -5.80
CA TYR A 49 -19.60 15.64 -5.61
C TYR A 49 -18.09 15.80 -5.57
N LEU A 50 -17.54 16.61 -6.47
CA LEU A 50 -16.09 16.80 -6.65
C LEU A 50 -15.32 15.47 -6.76
N GLY A 51 -15.90 14.48 -7.45
CA GLY A 51 -15.28 13.16 -7.62
C GLY A 51 -15.56 12.17 -6.49
N VAL A 52 -16.09 12.58 -5.34
CA VAL A 52 -16.39 11.68 -4.20
C VAL A 52 -17.87 11.26 -4.21
N SER A 53 -18.13 9.96 -4.10
CA SER A 53 -19.49 9.45 -3.96
C SER A 53 -20.01 9.56 -2.53
N PHE A 54 -21.08 10.33 -2.34
CA PHE A 54 -21.82 10.43 -1.09
C PHE A 54 -23.05 9.50 -1.13
N SER A 55 -23.40 8.93 0.02
CA SER A 55 -24.62 8.15 0.20
C SER A 55 -25.44 8.69 1.37
N SER A 56 -26.76 8.49 1.34
CA SER A 56 -27.68 8.88 2.41
C SER A 56 -27.35 8.23 3.76
N THR A 57 -26.65 7.09 3.74
CA THR A 57 -26.18 6.42 4.97
C THR A 57 -24.97 7.10 5.62
N GLY A 58 -24.33 8.06 4.95
CA GLY A 58 -23.07 8.66 5.38
C GLY A 58 -21.84 7.76 5.28
N LYS A 59 -22.00 6.49 4.86
CA LYS A 59 -20.88 5.56 4.68
C LYS A 59 -20.21 5.76 3.33
N PHE A 60 -18.87 5.64 3.33
CA PHE A 60 -18.03 5.85 2.15
C PHE A 60 -17.71 4.56 1.37
N ARG A 61 -18.52 3.50 1.48
CA ARG A 61 -18.26 2.22 0.78
C ARG A 61 -18.29 2.37 -0.74
N GLN A 62 -19.21 3.18 -1.27
CA GLN A 62 -19.29 3.43 -2.72
C GLN A 62 -18.08 4.22 -3.20
N ALA A 63 -17.70 5.29 -2.47
CA ALA A 63 -16.50 6.07 -2.76
C ALA A 63 -15.23 5.21 -2.70
N SER A 64 -15.08 4.38 -1.67
CA SER A 64 -13.89 3.53 -1.53
C SER A 64 -13.79 2.52 -2.68
N ASN A 65 -14.89 1.87 -3.05
CA ASN A 65 -14.93 0.97 -4.21
C ASN A 65 -14.50 1.69 -5.49
N HIS A 66 -15.00 2.91 -5.71
CA HIS A 66 -14.61 3.74 -6.85
C HIS A 66 -13.09 4.02 -6.86
N PHE A 67 -12.53 4.56 -5.78
CA PHE A 67 -11.09 4.89 -5.72
C PHE A 67 -10.18 3.66 -5.76
N ILE A 68 -10.56 2.55 -5.12
CA ILE A 68 -9.83 1.27 -5.20
C ILE A 68 -9.84 0.75 -6.64
N SER A 69 -10.97 0.80 -7.33
CA SER A 69 -11.07 0.37 -8.73
C SER A 69 -10.20 1.25 -9.64
N ALA A 70 -10.22 2.57 -9.44
CA ALA A 70 -9.40 3.51 -10.19
C ALA A 70 -7.90 3.28 -9.93
N GLY A 71 -7.50 3.00 -8.68
CA GLY A 71 -6.14 2.58 -8.33
C GLY A 71 -5.70 1.28 -9.01
N ARG A 72 -6.59 0.28 -9.11
CA ARG A 72 -6.32 -0.98 -9.84
C ARG A 72 -6.12 -0.77 -11.34
N LEU A 73 -6.88 0.13 -11.94
CA LEU A 73 -6.69 0.51 -13.34
C LEU A 73 -5.37 1.26 -13.54
N ALA A 74 -5.05 2.18 -12.62
CA ALA A 74 -3.80 2.94 -12.63
C ALA A 74 -2.58 2.02 -12.55
N ILE A 75 -2.54 1.07 -11.62
CA ILE A 75 -1.39 0.14 -11.50
C ILE A 75 -1.23 -0.76 -12.72
N SER A 76 -2.33 -1.17 -13.36
CA SER A 76 -2.27 -1.94 -14.61
C SER A 76 -1.58 -1.14 -15.72
N LYS A 77 -1.94 0.15 -15.87
CA LYS A 77 -1.29 1.06 -16.83
C LYS A 77 0.19 1.26 -16.50
N VAL A 78 0.52 1.50 -15.23
CA VAL A 78 1.93 1.67 -14.79
C VAL A 78 2.76 0.42 -15.08
N ARG A 79 2.20 -0.77 -14.88
CA ARG A 79 2.90 -2.02 -15.21
C ARG A 79 3.25 -2.12 -16.69
N ASN A 80 2.33 -1.74 -17.58
CA ASN A 80 2.61 -1.72 -19.02
C ASN A 80 3.72 -0.70 -19.37
N ILE A 81 3.71 0.46 -18.72
CA ILE A 81 4.79 1.45 -18.89
C ILE A 81 6.12 0.88 -18.39
N LEU A 82 6.16 0.30 -17.20
CA LEU A 82 7.39 -0.22 -16.59
C LEU A 82 7.96 -1.46 -17.29
N THR A 83 7.13 -2.20 -18.02
CA THR A 83 7.59 -3.33 -18.83
C THR A 83 8.16 -2.88 -20.17
N ASN A 84 7.70 -1.75 -20.71
CA ASN A 84 8.13 -1.22 -22.00
C ASN A 84 9.22 -0.14 -21.90
N THR A 85 9.53 0.34 -20.68
CA THR A 85 10.54 1.38 -20.45
C THR A 85 11.86 0.81 -19.97
N LEU A 86 12.95 1.52 -20.25
CA LEU A 86 14.29 1.25 -19.70
C LEU A 86 14.45 1.72 -18.25
N ALA A 87 13.37 1.87 -17.48
CA ALA A 87 13.46 2.24 -16.08
C ALA A 87 14.13 1.09 -15.31
N THR A 88 15.43 1.22 -15.03
CA THR A 88 16.27 0.17 -14.44
C THR A 88 16.32 0.22 -12.91
N GLN A 89 16.19 1.40 -12.31
CA GLN A 89 16.28 1.60 -10.86
C GLN A 89 14.92 1.47 -10.15
N HIS A 90 14.91 0.82 -8.98
CA HIS A 90 13.69 0.61 -8.21
C HIS A 90 13.09 1.91 -7.65
N SER A 91 13.91 2.82 -7.15
CA SER A 91 13.50 4.16 -6.70
C SER A 91 12.68 4.90 -7.76
N SER A 92 13.11 4.87 -9.02
CA SER A 92 12.40 5.43 -10.16
C SER A 92 11.03 4.75 -10.39
N ARG A 93 10.98 3.42 -10.30
CA ARG A 93 9.73 2.64 -10.41
C ARG A 93 8.75 2.99 -9.27
N LYS A 94 9.24 3.03 -8.03
CA LYS A 94 8.47 3.39 -6.83
C LYS A 94 7.93 4.82 -6.93
N LYS A 95 8.74 5.77 -7.41
CA LYS A 95 8.32 7.15 -7.65
C LYS A 95 7.20 7.22 -8.70
N LEU A 96 7.36 6.54 -9.83
CA LEU A 96 6.34 6.48 -10.89
C LEU A 96 5.02 5.90 -10.37
N ILE A 97 5.09 4.73 -9.73
CA ILE A 97 3.94 4.05 -9.13
C ILE A 97 3.22 4.97 -8.14
N ASN A 98 3.95 5.59 -7.22
CA ASN A 98 3.38 6.51 -6.24
C ASN A 98 2.75 7.74 -6.90
N SER A 99 3.41 8.32 -7.91
CA SER A 99 2.92 9.53 -8.60
C SER A 99 1.64 9.32 -9.39
N ILE A 100 1.38 8.10 -9.86
CA ILE A 100 0.19 7.79 -10.67
C ILE A 100 -0.92 7.20 -9.80
N ILE A 101 -0.60 6.29 -8.88
CA ILE A 101 -1.61 5.59 -8.09
C ILE A 101 -2.13 6.47 -6.95
N LYS A 102 -1.25 7.11 -6.18
CA LYS A 102 -1.66 7.81 -4.96
C LYS A 102 -2.67 8.94 -5.23
N PRO A 103 -2.50 9.82 -6.23
CA PRO A 103 -3.48 10.88 -6.48
C PRO A 103 -4.88 10.36 -6.82
N VAL A 104 -4.96 9.26 -7.57
CA VAL A 104 -6.23 8.66 -8.01
C VAL A 104 -6.88 7.85 -6.89
N MET A 105 -6.08 7.10 -6.13
CA MET A 105 -6.58 6.16 -5.13
C MET A 105 -6.81 6.78 -3.75
N LEU A 106 -6.03 7.81 -3.40
CA LEU A 106 -6.05 8.43 -2.06
C LEU A 106 -6.68 9.83 -2.07
N TYR A 107 -7.46 10.14 -3.10
CA TYR A 107 -8.22 11.38 -3.15
C TYR A 107 -9.19 11.47 -1.95
N SER A 108 -9.07 12.56 -1.18
CA SER A 108 -9.84 12.80 0.05
C SER A 108 -9.76 11.65 1.08
N CYS A 109 -8.65 10.90 1.10
CA CYS A 109 -8.48 9.71 1.94
C CYS A 109 -8.57 9.99 3.45
N GLU A 110 -8.41 11.24 3.89
CA GLU A 110 -8.42 11.66 5.29
C GLU A 110 -9.69 11.26 6.02
N ILE A 111 -10.81 11.14 5.31
CA ILE A 111 -12.12 10.93 5.91
C ILE A 111 -12.54 9.45 5.83
N TRP A 112 -12.23 8.77 4.73
CA TRP A 112 -12.82 7.47 4.42
C TRP A 112 -11.85 6.30 4.41
N ALA A 113 -10.56 6.53 4.17
CA ALA A 113 -9.65 5.44 3.77
C ALA A 113 -9.30 4.47 4.90
N TYR A 114 -9.31 4.92 6.16
CA TYR A 114 -8.93 4.09 7.30
C TYR A 114 -9.71 2.76 7.36
N ASN A 115 -11.04 2.84 7.19
CA ASN A 115 -11.91 1.67 7.24
C ASN A 115 -11.72 0.69 6.06
N TYR A 116 -10.87 1.03 5.09
CA TYR A 116 -10.62 0.25 3.89
C TYR A 116 -9.11 0.09 3.60
N ILE A 117 -8.26 0.24 4.63
CA ILE A 117 -6.80 0.15 4.49
C ILE A 117 -6.37 -1.17 3.85
N ASP A 118 -6.95 -2.30 4.25
CA ASP A 118 -6.57 -3.60 3.70
C ASP A 118 -6.82 -3.70 2.20
N ASP A 119 -7.95 -3.17 1.74
CA ASP A 119 -8.31 -3.16 0.32
C ASP A 119 -7.41 -2.22 -0.48
N LEU A 120 -7.01 -1.08 0.10
CA LEU A 120 -6.03 -0.16 -0.48
C LEU A 120 -4.65 -0.83 -0.55
N GLU A 121 -4.21 -1.49 0.53
CA GLU A 121 -2.89 -2.11 0.63
C GLU A 121 -2.76 -3.23 -0.41
N ARG A 122 -3.84 -3.98 -0.66
CA ARG A 122 -3.91 -4.97 -1.75
C ARG A 122 -3.65 -4.36 -3.13
N VAL A 123 -3.99 -3.09 -3.37
CA VAL A 123 -3.68 -2.40 -4.63
C VAL A 123 -2.18 -2.14 -4.73
N GLN A 124 -1.55 -1.56 -3.71
CA GLN A 124 -0.09 -1.34 -3.65
C GLN A 124 0.68 -2.66 -3.85
N LEU A 125 0.22 -3.73 -3.20
CA LEU A 125 0.87 -5.05 -3.25
C LEU A 125 0.66 -5.80 -4.57
N GLN A 126 -0.13 -5.28 -5.53
CA GLN A 126 -0.10 -5.81 -6.90
C GLN A 126 1.26 -5.62 -7.58
N LEU A 127 2.17 -4.86 -6.96
CA LEU A 127 3.59 -4.83 -7.28
C LEU A 127 4.24 -6.22 -7.30
N LYS A 128 3.70 -7.22 -6.58
CA LYS A 128 4.08 -8.64 -6.75
C LYS A 128 4.08 -9.08 -8.22
N ARG A 129 3.08 -8.64 -8.99
CA ARG A 129 2.97 -8.94 -10.43
C ARG A 129 4.01 -8.23 -11.28
N LEU A 130 4.53 -7.09 -10.82
CA LEU A 130 5.62 -6.40 -11.51
C LEU A 130 6.92 -7.20 -11.42
N TYR A 131 7.13 -7.92 -10.31
CA TYR A 131 8.32 -8.74 -10.05
C TYR A 131 8.09 -10.24 -10.26
N ASN A 132 6.96 -10.62 -10.87
CA ASN A 132 6.56 -12.00 -11.11
C ASN A 132 6.48 -12.89 -9.85
N LEU A 133 6.26 -12.28 -8.68
CA LEU A 133 6.11 -13.03 -7.44
C LEU A 133 4.78 -13.79 -7.38
N PRO A 134 4.75 -14.98 -6.77
CA PRO A 134 3.52 -15.70 -6.47
C PRO A 134 2.54 -14.87 -5.64
N LYS A 135 1.24 -15.12 -5.83
CA LYS A 135 0.19 -14.51 -4.97
C LYS A 135 0.35 -14.91 -3.50
N SER A 136 0.91 -16.10 -3.25
CA SER A 136 1.15 -16.69 -1.93
C SER A 136 2.31 -16.04 -1.17
N THR A 137 3.19 -15.27 -1.81
CA THR A 137 4.29 -14.59 -1.12
C THR A 137 3.71 -13.65 -0.06
N PRO A 138 4.07 -13.75 1.23
CA PRO A 138 3.46 -12.93 2.25
C PRO A 138 3.78 -11.45 2.08
N ASN A 139 2.85 -10.58 2.48
CA ASN A 139 2.96 -9.14 2.24
C ASN A 139 4.14 -8.50 2.97
N SER A 140 4.48 -8.98 4.18
CA SER A 140 5.62 -8.48 4.97
C SER A 140 6.96 -8.69 4.26
N PHE A 141 7.16 -9.85 3.63
CA PHE A 141 8.35 -10.10 2.81
C PHE A 141 8.45 -9.12 1.64
N VAL A 142 7.33 -8.86 0.96
CA VAL A 142 7.28 -7.90 -0.16
C VAL A 142 7.54 -6.48 0.30
N ARG A 143 6.99 -6.06 1.45
CA ARG A 143 7.21 -4.72 1.98
C ARG A 143 8.67 -4.49 2.37
N LEU A 144 9.30 -5.46 3.05
CA LEU A 144 10.71 -5.36 3.42
C LEU A 144 11.63 -5.39 2.20
N GLU A 145 11.43 -6.34 1.28
CA GLU A 145 12.28 -6.48 0.09
C GLU A 145 12.33 -5.22 -0.75
N TYR A 146 11.16 -4.61 -1.00
CA TYR A 146 11.03 -3.44 -1.87
C TYR A 146 10.93 -2.12 -1.09
N GLY A 147 11.13 -2.12 0.22
CA GLY A 147 11.01 -0.94 1.07
C GLY A 147 9.66 -0.23 0.93
N LEU A 148 8.55 -0.96 0.84
CA LEU A 148 7.23 -0.36 0.65
C LEU A 148 6.66 0.13 1.98
N THR A 149 6.45 1.44 2.07
CA THR A 149 5.74 2.01 3.21
C THR A 149 4.25 1.62 3.16
N PRO A 150 3.68 1.09 4.26
CA PRO A 150 2.26 0.80 4.34
C PRO A 150 1.38 2.02 4.02
N ILE A 151 0.26 1.81 3.33
CA ILE A 151 -0.63 2.91 2.90
C ILE A 151 -1.19 3.68 4.09
N ILE A 152 -1.43 3.02 5.22
CA ILE A 152 -1.89 3.66 6.46
C ILE A 152 -0.99 4.84 6.88
N VAL A 153 0.33 4.79 6.62
CA VAL A 153 1.24 5.91 6.89
C VAL A 153 0.88 7.13 6.03
N THR A 154 0.52 6.90 4.77
CA THR A 154 0.11 7.99 3.86
C THR A 154 -1.25 8.54 4.27
N VAL A 155 -2.20 7.68 4.62
CA VAL A 155 -3.54 8.08 5.11
C VAL A 155 -3.40 8.87 6.41
N PHE A 156 -2.62 8.40 7.38
CA PHE A 156 -2.39 9.10 8.64
C PHE A 156 -1.77 10.48 8.43
N LYS A 157 -0.77 10.62 7.54
CA LYS A 157 -0.16 11.92 7.20
C LYS A 157 -1.21 12.92 6.71
N ALA A 158 -2.15 12.44 5.90
CA ALA A 158 -3.23 13.24 5.35
C ALA A 158 -4.23 13.62 6.46
N MET A 159 -4.69 12.64 7.26
CA MET A 159 -5.57 12.85 8.41
C MET A 159 -5.00 13.87 9.40
N LEU A 160 -3.74 13.69 9.80
CA LEU A 160 -3.05 14.61 10.72
C LEU A 160 -2.98 16.03 10.14
N SER A 161 -2.73 16.16 8.84
CA SER A 161 -2.68 17.47 8.18
C SER A 161 -4.06 18.14 8.13
N LEU A 162 -5.12 17.37 7.87
CA LEU A 162 -6.51 17.85 7.94
C LEU A 162 -6.87 18.30 9.36
N ILE A 163 -6.57 17.49 10.38
CA ILE A 163 -6.87 17.80 11.78
C ILE A 163 -6.13 19.07 12.24
N ILE A 164 -4.84 19.20 11.94
CA ILE A 164 -4.08 20.43 12.24
C ILE A 164 -4.72 21.65 11.54
N LYS A 165 -5.19 21.50 10.30
CA LYS A 165 -5.86 22.58 9.57
C LYS A 165 -7.19 22.94 10.24
N LEU A 166 -8.00 21.94 10.61
CA LEU A 166 -9.27 22.14 11.30
C LEU A 166 -9.08 22.84 12.63
N LEU A 167 -8.10 22.44 13.44
CA LEU A 167 -7.79 23.05 14.74
C LEU A 167 -7.36 24.51 14.67
N LYS A 168 -6.84 24.96 13.52
CA LYS A 168 -6.43 26.34 13.28
C LYS A 168 -7.55 27.24 12.77
N LEU A 169 -8.67 26.66 12.35
CA LEU A 169 -9.82 27.45 11.91
C LEU A 169 -10.44 28.14 13.12
N ASP A 170 -10.98 29.33 12.86
CA ASP A 170 -11.81 30.05 13.81
C ASP A 170 -13.02 29.21 14.25
N GLU A 171 -13.41 29.34 15.52
CA GLU A 171 -14.49 28.55 16.13
C GLU A 171 -15.86 28.76 15.50
N SER A 172 -16.09 29.90 14.85
CA SER A 172 -17.33 30.18 14.11
C SER A 172 -17.44 29.42 12.78
N ARG A 173 -16.33 28.88 12.27
CA ARG A 173 -16.31 28.21 10.97
C ARG A 173 -16.98 26.84 11.07
N ILE A 174 -17.94 26.57 10.19
CA ILE A 174 -18.68 25.28 10.14
C ILE A 174 -17.77 24.04 10.24
N PRO A 175 -16.63 23.94 9.50
CA PRO A 175 -15.75 22.77 9.64
C PRO A 175 -15.14 22.60 11.04
N ARG A 176 -14.85 23.71 11.73
CA ARG A 176 -14.35 23.71 13.11
C ARG A 176 -15.42 23.25 14.08
N ILE A 177 -16.64 23.76 13.92
CA ILE A 177 -17.81 23.36 14.71
C ILE A 177 -18.08 21.86 14.54
N CYS A 178 -18.15 21.37 13.30
CA CYS A 178 -18.36 19.95 13.02
C CYS A 178 -17.26 19.07 13.61
N TYR A 179 -15.99 19.49 13.51
CA TYR A 179 -14.88 18.78 14.13
C TYR A 179 -15.05 18.69 15.65
N ASN A 180 -15.36 19.80 16.33
CA ASN A 180 -15.52 19.83 17.78
C ASN A 180 -16.66 18.92 18.24
N ILE A 181 -17.79 18.90 17.52
CA ILE A 181 -18.91 18.00 17.79
C ILE A 181 -18.45 16.54 17.68
N LEU A 182 -17.80 16.18 16.57
CA LEU A 182 -17.32 14.80 16.35
C LEU A 182 -16.29 14.38 17.39
N TYR A 183 -15.39 15.29 17.79
CA TYR A 183 -14.38 15.02 18.82
C TYR A 183 -15.03 14.80 20.19
N ASN A 184 -15.96 15.66 20.60
CA ASN A 184 -16.66 15.51 21.87
C ASN A 184 -17.49 14.20 21.89
N GLN A 185 -18.10 13.83 20.76
CA GLN A 185 -18.80 12.54 20.62
C GLN A 185 -17.84 11.34 20.74
N SER A 186 -16.63 11.43 20.17
CA SER A 186 -15.63 10.37 20.25
C SER A 186 -15.15 10.10 21.68
N ILE A 187 -15.14 11.13 22.54
CA ILE A 187 -14.75 10.98 23.95
C ILE A 187 -15.91 10.47 24.80
N SER A 188 -17.12 10.98 24.56
CA SER A 188 -18.30 10.73 25.41
C SER A 188 -18.99 9.40 25.14
N THR A 189 -18.84 8.84 23.94
CA THR A 189 -19.52 7.60 23.56
C THR A 189 -18.52 6.49 23.26
N ASN A 190 -18.71 5.31 23.86
CA ASN A 190 -18.01 4.07 23.47
C ASN A 190 -18.41 3.56 22.06
N ASN A 191 -19.12 4.37 21.28
CA ASN A 191 -19.59 4.02 19.94
C ASN A 191 -18.44 4.11 18.94
N LYS A 192 -17.80 2.97 18.68
CA LYS A 192 -16.72 2.81 17.68
C LYS A 192 -17.13 3.15 16.24
N ASN A 193 -18.41 3.35 15.96
CA ASN A 193 -18.95 3.57 14.61
C ASN A 193 -18.86 5.02 14.08
N LEU A 194 -18.20 5.94 14.79
CA LEU A 194 -18.33 7.38 14.54
C LEU A 194 -17.08 8.01 13.91
N GLY A 195 -16.95 7.85 12.59
CA GLY A 195 -16.22 8.78 11.73
C GLY A 195 -14.69 8.75 11.81
N PHE A 196 -14.06 9.65 11.05
CA PHE A 196 -12.61 9.67 10.85
C PHE A 196 -11.81 10.07 12.10
N ILE A 197 -12.44 10.69 13.11
CA ILE A 197 -11.78 11.05 14.37
C ILE A 197 -11.50 9.80 15.21
N ASN A 198 -12.46 8.89 15.33
CA ASN A 198 -12.23 7.60 15.98
C ASN A 198 -11.12 6.82 15.29
N SER A 199 -11.13 6.80 13.95
CA SER A 199 -10.03 6.22 13.16
C SER A 199 -8.67 6.82 13.49
N PHE A 200 -8.61 8.14 13.72
CA PHE A 200 -7.37 8.82 14.09
C PHE A 200 -6.93 8.46 15.52
N ILE A 201 -7.87 8.43 16.46
CA ILE A 201 -7.67 7.99 17.84
C ILE A 201 -7.16 6.54 17.88
N ASP A 202 -7.73 5.64 17.09
CA ASP A 202 -7.32 4.25 16.98
C ASP A 202 -5.88 4.12 16.47
N ILE A 203 -5.46 4.93 15.49
CA ILE A 203 -4.08 4.94 15.02
C ILE A 203 -3.13 5.40 16.14
N LEU A 204 -3.47 6.49 16.83
CA LEU A 204 -2.63 7.08 17.87
C LEU A 204 -2.54 6.22 19.13
N SER A 205 -3.64 5.58 19.54
CA SER A 205 -3.64 4.63 20.65
C SER A 205 -2.72 3.45 20.32
N SER A 206 -2.73 3.00 19.07
CA SER A 206 -1.88 1.90 18.61
C SER A 206 -0.38 2.20 18.65
N ILE A 207 0.03 3.47 18.79
CA ILE A 207 1.42 3.92 18.96
C ILE A 207 1.65 4.62 20.31
N ASN A 208 0.75 4.44 21.28
CA ASN A 208 0.81 5.05 22.61
C ASN A 208 1.11 6.56 22.57
N SER A 209 0.41 7.29 21.69
CA SER A 209 0.61 8.74 21.48
C SER A 209 -0.73 9.51 21.49
N LEU A 210 -1.73 8.96 22.20
CA LEU A 210 -3.05 9.56 22.32
C LEU A 210 -3.02 10.87 23.13
N ASP A 211 -2.18 10.91 24.16
CA ASP A 211 -1.90 12.05 25.02
C ASP A 211 -1.61 13.34 24.24
N ILE A 212 -0.81 13.24 23.16
CA ILE A 212 -0.47 14.37 22.29
C ILE A 212 -1.73 14.95 21.62
N PHE A 213 -2.67 14.08 21.22
CA PHE A 213 -3.91 14.50 20.58
C PHE A 213 -4.94 15.01 21.60
N SER A 214 -4.98 14.47 22.81
CA SER A 214 -5.89 14.92 23.86
C SER A 214 -5.76 16.41 24.21
N ILE A 215 -4.57 16.99 24.01
CA ILE A 215 -4.29 18.42 24.26
C ILE A 215 -5.02 19.33 23.26
N GLN A 216 -5.41 18.81 22.08
CA GLN A 216 -6.12 19.57 21.03
C GLN A 216 -5.40 20.87 20.60
N ASN A 217 -4.07 20.91 20.70
CA ASN A 217 -3.27 22.07 20.32
C ASN A 217 -2.61 21.87 18.94
N PRO A 218 -2.92 22.72 17.93
CA PRO A 218 -2.38 22.58 16.59
C PRO A 218 -0.87 22.84 16.50
N ALA A 219 -0.28 23.64 17.41
CA ALA A 219 1.16 23.89 17.43
C ALA A 219 1.93 22.65 17.86
N ILE A 220 1.46 21.96 18.92
CA ILE A 220 2.05 20.71 19.42
C ILE A 220 1.92 19.59 18.39
N LEU A 221 0.73 19.41 17.79
CA LEU A 221 0.56 18.41 16.73
C LEU A 221 1.45 18.68 15.51
N LYS A 222 1.72 19.96 15.21
CA LYS A 222 2.61 20.34 14.12
C LYS A 222 4.08 20.04 14.46
N SER A 223 4.54 20.30 15.68
CA SER A 223 5.92 19.98 16.10
C SER A 223 6.13 18.47 16.17
N GLU A 224 5.17 17.72 16.71
CA GLU A 224 5.22 16.27 16.86
C GLU A 224 4.94 15.50 15.56
N LYS A 225 4.53 16.18 14.49
CA LYS A 225 4.16 15.54 13.21
C LYS A 225 5.22 14.55 12.71
N SER A 226 6.50 14.95 12.73
CA SER A 226 7.58 14.10 12.25
C SER A 226 7.80 12.87 13.15
N ASN A 227 7.66 13.04 14.46
CA ASN A 227 7.79 11.99 15.45
C ASN A 227 6.66 10.97 15.34
N LEU A 228 5.40 11.42 15.29
CA LEU A 228 4.23 10.56 15.13
C LEU A 228 4.32 9.71 13.85
N ILE A 229 4.73 10.32 12.73
CA ILE A 229 4.94 9.61 11.47
C ILE A 229 6.02 8.52 11.63
N LYS A 230 7.15 8.84 12.26
CA LYS A 230 8.23 7.88 12.50
C LYS A 230 7.77 6.73 13.40
N LYS A 231 7.02 7.01 14.47
CA LYS A 231 6.46 5.97 15.36
C LYS A 231 5.59 4.97 14.59
N ILE A 232 4.72 5.44 13.69
CA ILE A 232 3.88 4.56 12.88
C ILE A 232 4.71 3.75 11.90
N ILE A 233 5.68 4.36 11.21
CA ILE A 233 6.57 3.64 10.29
C ILE A 233 7.31 2.53 11.04
N ASN A 234 7.94 2.87 12.17
CA ASN A 234 8.69 1.93 12.99
C ASN A 234 7.81 0.80 13.52
N LYS A 235 6.57 1.10 13.94
CA LYS A 235 5.61 0.08 14.36
C LYS A 235 5.39 -0.97 13.26
N PHE A 236 4.97 -0.54 12.07
CA PHE A 236 4.66 -1.48 11.00
C PHE A 236 5.89 -2.20 10.46
N GLN A 237 7.04 -1.53 10.42
CA GLN A 237 8.31 -2.18 10.05
C GLN A 237 8.67 -3.26 11.07
N SER A 238 8.55 -2.98 12.37
CA SER A 238 8.78 -3.97 13.42
C SER A 238 7.82 -5.16 13.33
N GLU A 239 6.54 -4.93 13.05
CA GLU A 239 5.55 -6.00 12.82
C GLU A 239 5.94 -6.88 11.61
N ASP A 240 6.37 -6.27 10.51
CA ASP A 240 6.81 -6.99 9.31
C ASP A 240 8.09 -7.81 9.58
N VAL A 241 9.06 -7.24 10.30
CA VAL A 241 10.30 -7.93 10.68
C VAL A 241 9.98 -9.10 11.61
N GLN A 242 9.16 -8.88 12.64
CA GLN A 242 8.73 -9.95 13.55
C GLN A 242 8.00 -11.07 12.81
N TYR A 243 7.14 -10.73 11.83
CA TYR A 243 6.48 -11.74 11.02
C TYR A 243 7.49 -12.56 10.21
N VAL A 244 8.44 -11.91 9.52
CA VAL A 244 9.46 -12.57 8.71
C VAL A 244 10.39 -13.46 9.54
N LEU A 245 10.81 -12.99 10.72
CA LEU A 245 11.66 -13.74 11.65
C LEU A 245 10.97 -14.97 12.25
N ASN A 246 9.64 -15.02 12.26
CA ASN A 246 8.88 -16.16 12.77
C ASN A 246 8.23 -17.01 11.68
N SER A 247 8.22 -16.52 10.43
CA SER A 247 7.57 -17.20 9.31
C SER A 247 8.37 -18.42 8.86
N LYS A 248 7.68 -19.54 8.66
CA LYS A 248 8.22 -20.76 8.01
C LYS A 248 8.24 -20.67 6.48
N TYR A 249 7.68 -19.60 5.90
CA TYR A 249 7.57 -19.43 4.46
C TYR A 249 8.95 -19.44 3.78
N ASN A 250 9.88 -18.65 4.30
CA ASN A 250 11.26 -18.59 3.84
C ASN A 250 12.18 -18.23 5.01
N ASN A 251 12.90 -19.22 5.51
CA ASN A 251 13.83 -19.04 6.63
C ASN A 251 15.16 -18.42 6.17
N LEU A 252 15.53 -18.58 4.90
CA LEU A 252 16.80 -18.11 4.33
C LEU A 252 16.80 -16.61 4.06
N TYR A 253 15.62 -16.03 3.85
CA TYR A 253 15.45 -14.57 3.69
C TYR A 253 16.13 -13.78 4.81
N ARG A 254 16.18 -14.35 6.01
CA ARG A 254 16.71 -13.70 7.20
C ARG A 254 18.22 -13.45 7.16
N LEU A 255 18.92 -14.22 6.34
CA LEU A 255 20.36 -14.15 6.14
C LEU A 255 20.72 -13.06 5.11
N ILE A 256 19.79 -12.75 4.21
CA ILE A 256 20.06 -11.91 3.03
C ILE A 256 19.35 -10.55 3.05
N SER A 257 18.40 -10.35 3.97
CA SER A 257 17.68 -9.09 4.08
C SER A 257 18.35 -8.14 5.04
N THR A 258 18.37 -6.87 4.64
CA THR A 258 18.81 -5.76 5.49
C THR A 258 17.75 -5.33 6.51
N TYR A 259 16.50 -5.81 6.36
CA TYR A 259 15.31 -5.34 7.08
C TYR A 259 15.09 -3.82 7.02
N SER A 260 15.72 -3.17 6.05
CA SER A 260 15.77 -1.72 5.91
C SER A 260 14.74 -1.22 4.88
N ASP A 261 14.92 0.00 4.39
CA ASP A 261 14.01 0.67 3.44
C ASP A 261 14.19 0.16 1.98
N GLY A 262 14.32 -1.17 1.82
CA GLY A 262 14.49 -1.87 0.55
C GLY A 262 15.91 -2.39 0.30
N GLU A 263 16.02 -3.39 -0.55
CA GLU A 263 17.29 -4.08 -0.81
C GLU A 263 18.14 -3.42 -1.90
N LEU A 264 19.47 -3.37 -1.68
CA LEU A 264 20.41 -2.61 -2.50
C LEU A 264 20.44 -3.04 -3.98
N TYR A 265 20.29 -4.34 -4.26
CA TYR A 265 20.33 -4.87 -5.62
C TYR A 265 19.23 -4.29 -6.53
N LEU A 266 18.13 -3.82 -5.95
CA LEU A 266 17.00 -3.22 -6.66
C LEU A 266 17.35 -1.86 -7.28
N GLU A 267 18.36 -1.17 -6.74
CA GLU A 267 18.86 0.10 -7.27
C GLU A 267 19.98 -0.09 -8.30
N MET A 268 20.47 -1.32 -8.49
CA MET A 268 21.47 -1.60 -9.52
C MET A 268 20.87 -1.45 -10.92
N ASN A 269 21.65 -0.82 -11.82
CA ASN A 269 21.24 -0.56 -13.20
C ASN A 269 21.25 -1.86 -14.04
N CYS A 270 20.23 -2.70 -13.83
CA CYS A 270 20.03 -3.99 -14.47
C CYS A 270 18.69 -4.06 -15.21
N ASN A 271 18.62 -4.94 -16.22
CA ASN A 271 17.35 -5.28 -16.87
C ASN A 271 16.38 -5.89 -15.84
N ILE A 272 15.11 -5.45 -15.90
CA ILE A 272 14.06 -5.93 -14.99
C ILE A 272 13.88 -7.44 -15.01
N LYS A 273 14.16 -8.13 -16.14
CA LYS A 273 14.12 -9.60 -16.21
C LYS A 273 15.10 -10.24 -15.22
N LYS A 274 16.33 -9.71 -15.07
CA LYS A 274 17.33 -10.22 -14.12
C LYS A 274 16.94 -9.90 -12.68
N ILE A 275 16.52 -8.67 -12.41
CA ILE A 275 16.02 -8.25 -11.10
C ILE A 275 14.83 -9.12 -10.65
N ARG A 276 13.92 -9.48 -11.57
CA ARG A 276 12.80 -10.40 -11.31
C ARG A 276 13.28 -11.76 -10.86
N ILE A 277 14.28 -12.33 -11.54
CA ILE A 277 14.79 -13.66 -11.18
C ILE A 277 15.40 -13.64 -9.78
N VAL A 278 16.30 -12.70 -9.54
CA VAL A 278 16.92 -12.51 -8.23
C VAL A 278 15.86 -12.31 -7.14
N SER A 279 14.86 -11.45 -7.38
CA SER A 279 13.80 -11.20 -6.41
C SER A 279 12.94 -12.43 -6.13
N GLN A 280 12.64 -13.23 -7.17
CA GLN A 280 11.93 -14.49 -7.02
C GLN A 280 12.76 -15.52 -6.24
N LEU A 281 14.07 -15.61 -6.46
CA LEU A 281 14.97 -16.49 -5.70
C LEU A 281 15.04 -16.08 -4.23
N ARG A 282 15.23 -14.79 -3.95
CA ARG A 282 15.28 -14.23 -2.59
C ARG A 282 13.97 -14.45 -1.82
N LEU A 283 12.82 -14.32 -2.48
CA LEU A 283 11.48 -14.45 -1.89
C LEU A 283 10.80 -15.80 -2.11
N SER A 284 11.56 -16.80 -2.57
CA SER A 284 11.10 -18.15 -2.82
C SER A 284 10.65 -18.84 -1.53
N ASN A 285 9.74 -19.81 -1.63
CA ASN A 285 9.30 -20.58 -0.46
C ASN A 285 10.21 -21.80 -0.28
N SER A 286 10.56 -22.10 0.97
CA SER A 286 11.53 -23.16 1.29
C SER A 286 11.12 -24.56 0.83
N LYS A 287 9.81 -24.86 0.77
CA LYS A 287 9.28 -26.18 0.39
C LYS A 287 8.75 -26.22 -1.05
N PHE A 288 8.01 -25.17 -1.44
CA PHE A 288 7.34 -25.11 -2.74
C PHE A 288 7.67 -23.79 -3.45
N SER A 289 8.71 -23.81 -4.28
CA SER A 289 9.16 -22.63 -5.01
C SER A 289 8.55 -22.55 -6.40
N ARG A 290 8.25 -21.32 -6.84
CA ARG A 290 7.76 -21.01 -8.18
C ARG A 290 8.61 -19.89 -8.77
N ILE A 291 9.30 -20.17 -9.87
CA ILE A 291 10.12 -19.20 -10.60
C ILE A 291 9.54 -19.04 -11.99
N TYR A 292 9.16 -17.83 -12.35
CA TYR A 292 8.72 -17.47 -13.69
C TYR A 292 9.87 -16.81 -14.45
N PHE A 293 10.23 -17.40 -15.58
CA PHE A 293 11.23 -16.87 -16.49
C PHE A 293 10.79 -17.09 -17.93
N ASP A 294 10.87 -16.04 -18.74
CA ASP A 294 10.60 -16.07 -20.18
C ASP A 294 9.36 -16.87 -20.60
N ASN A 295 8.22 -16.51 -20.00
CA ASN A 295 6.91 -17.15 -20.22
C ASN A 295 6.78 -18.62 -19.79
N SER A 296 7.78 -19.14 -19.09
CA SER A 296 7.78 -20.47 -18.52
C SER A 296 7.73 -20.41 -16.99
N LEU A 297 6.97 -21.31 -16.38
CA LEU A 297 6.87 -21.48 -14.94
C LEU A 297 7.67 -22.72 -14.54
N TYR A 298 8.68 -22.53 -13.70
CA TYR A 298 9.48 -23.58 -13.08
C TYR A 298 9.03 -23.76 -11.64
N ILE A 299 8.76 -25.01 -11.27
CA ILE A 299 8.25 -25.39 -9.96
C ILE A 299 9.29 -26.30 -9.31
N PHE A 300 9.59 -26.04 -8.05
CA PHE A 300 10.41 -26.91 -7.21
C PHE A 300 9.57 -27.32 -6.01
N ASP A 301 9.41 -28.62 -5.82
CA ASP A 301 8.63 -29.19 -4.74
C ASP A 301 9.46 -30.24 -3.99
N THR A 302 9.76 -29.95 -2.72
CA THR A 302 10.53 -30.85 -1.86
C THR A 302 9.89 -32.22 -1.62
N GLU A 303 8.60 -32.38 -1.93
CA GLU A 303 7.91 -33.69 -1.85
C GLU A 303 8.25 -34.60 -3.05
N ASN A 304 8.74 -34.02 -4.15
CA ASN A 304 9.18 -34.76 -5.33
C ASN A 304 10.70 -34.97 -5.34
N ILE A 305 11.16 -35.88 -6.20
CA ILE A 305 12.59 -36.09 -6.48
C ILE A 305 13.03 -35.30 -7.71
N CYS A 306 14.29 -34.85 -7.72
CA CYS A 306 14.88 -34.17 -8.86
C CYS A 306 14.92 -35.10 -10.07
N LEU A 307 14.30 -34.68 -11.17
CA LEU A 307 14.24 -35.44 -12.43
C LEU A 307 15.49 -35.28 -13.30
N LEU A 308 16.35 -34.30 -12.98
CA LEU A 308 17.52 -33.98 -13.79
C LEU A 308 18.72 -34.87 -13.48
N CYS A 309 18.81 -35.39 -12.27
CA CYS A 309 19.99 -36.13 -11.80
C CYS A 309 19.59 -37.45 -11.13
N SER A 310 20.54 -38.38 -11.04
CA SER A 310 20.34 -39.72 -10.50
C SER A 310 20.48 -39.81 -8.97
N SER A 311 20.66 -38.69 -8.26
CA SER A 311 20.96 -38.67 -6.81
C SER A 311 19.74 -38.91 -5.91
N LEU A 312 18.53 -39.09 -6.47
CA LEU A 312 17.27 -39.28 -5.73
C LEU A 312 17.01 -38.22 -4.65
N SER A 313 17.62 -37.05 -4.80
CA SER A 313 17.51 -35.93 -3.88
C SER A 313 16.20 -35.17 -4.10
N PRO A 314 15.66 -34.50 -3.06
CA PRO A 314 14.45 -33.69 -3.18
C PRO A 314 14.57 -32.63 -4.28
N ASP A 315 13.50 -32.42 -5.04
CA ASP A 315 13.38 -31.37 -6.06
C ASP A 315 13.22 -30.00 -5.39
N SER A 316 14.30 -29.51 -4.81
CA SER A 316 14.36 -28.25 -4.10
C SER A 316 15.15 -27.21 -4.87
N LEU A 317 14.81 -25.94 -4.66
CA LEU A 317 15.57 -24.83 -5.23
C LEU A 317 17.05 -24.86 -4.80
N LEU A 318 17.34 -25.25 -3.57
CA LEU A 318 18.72 -25.40 -3.08
C LEU A 318 19.46 -26.53 -3.79
N HIS A 319 18.80 -27.66 -4.03
CA HIS A 319 19.37 -28.75 -4.79
C HIS A 319 19.71 -28.31 -6.22
N PHE A 320 18.78 -27.62 -6.89
CA PHE A 320 19.01 -27.03 -8.21
C PHE A 320 20.22 -26.09 -8.23
N LEU A 321 20.28 -25.16 -7.25
CA LEU A 321 21.32 -24.13 -7.18
C LEU A 321 22.69 -24.65 -6.74
N PHE A 322 22.79 -25.73 -5.95
CA PHE A 322 24.07 -26.10 -5.31
C PHE A 322 24.51 -27.56 -5.48
N HIS A 323 23.61 -28.49 -5.81
CA HIS A 323 23.89 -29.92 -5.66
C HIS A 323 23.58 -30.80 -6.89
N CYS A 324 22.70 -30.37 -7.79
CA CYS A 324 22.26 -31.19 -8.93
C CYS A 324 23.43 -31.52 -9.86
N SER A 325 23.94 -32.76 -9.86
CA SER A 325 25.17 -33.14 -10.59
C SER A 325 25.13 -32.80 -12.09
N THR A 326 23.98 -32.96 -12.73
CA THR A 326 23.74 -32.64 -14.14
C THR A 326 23.98 -31.16 -14.46
N LEU A 327 23.77 -30.27 -13.49
CA LEU A 327 23.94 -28.82 -13.65
C LEU A 327 25.31 -28.32 -13.17
N GLU A 328 26.22 -29.20 -12.75
CA GLU A 328 27.55 -28.80 -12.25
C GLU A 328 28.37 -27.98 -13.26
N PRO A 329 28.40 -28.30 -14.57
CA PRO A 329 29.14 -27.49 -15.54
C PRO A 329 28.62 -26.06 -15.66
N LEU A 330 27.30 -25.86 -15.53
CA LEU A 330 26.69 -24.53 -15.56
C LEU A 330 27.00 -23.76 -14.27
N ARG A 331 26.92 -24.44 -13.12
CA ARG A 331 27.23 -23.81 -11.83
C ARG A 331 28.68 -23.39 -11.71
N SER A 332 29.61 -24.24 -12.15
CA SER A 332 31.05 -23.95 -12.11
C SER A 332 31.41 -22.73 -12.95
N PHE A 333 30.76 -22.54 -14.09
CA PHE A 333 30.97 -21.38 -14.95
C PHE A 333 30.34 -20.10 -14.39
N HIS A 334 29.12 -20.18 -13.84
CA HIS A 334 28.35 -18.99 -13.46
C HIS A 334 28.46 -18.62 -11.98
N ILE A 335 28.20 -19.54 -11.05
CA ILE A 335 27.89 -19.20 -9.65
C ILE A 335 28.87 -19.74 -8.60
N ASN A 336 29.64 -20.80 -8.87
CA ASN A 336 30.54 -21.40 -7.86
C ASN A 336 31.63 -20.45 -7.38
N LYS A 337 31.98 -19.40 -8.15
CA LYS A 337 32.93 -18.36 -7.72
C LYS A 337 32.45 -17.52 -6.53
N TYR A 338 31.17 -17.60 -6.17
CA TYR A 338 30.58 -16.83 -5.07
C TYR A 338 30.59 -17.56 -3.73
N PHE A 339 30.92 -18.86 -3.68
CA PHE A 339 30.90 -19.62 -2.43
C PHE A 339 31.89 -20.79 -2.45
N SER A 340 32.34 -21.22 -1.27
CA SER A 340 33.22 -22.39 -1.16
C SER A 340 32.40 -23.70 -1.13
N ASN A 341 32.96 -24.80 -1.64
CA ASN A 341 32.28 -26.09 -1.61
C ASN A 341 32.00 -26.59 -0.19
N ASN A 342 32.85 -26.23 0.78
CA ASN A 342 32.75 -26.61 2.19
C ASN A 342 31.66 -25.83 2.96
N TYR A 343 31.04 -24.82 2.35
CA TYR A 343 30.00 -24.01 2.99
C TYR A 343 28.69 -24.79 3.11
N THR A 344 27.92 -24.47 4.17
CA THR A 344 26.56 -25.01 4.30
C THR A 344 25.65 -24.40 3.23
N ASP A 345 24.51 -25.01 2.96
CA ASP A 345 23.54 -24.47 1.99
C ASP A 345 23.06 -23.07 2.35
N LYS A 346 23.00 -22.76 3.66
CA LYS A 346 22.65 -21.43 4.16
C LYS A 346 23.72 -20.41 3.78
N ASP A 347 24.99 -20.74 4.02
CA ASP A 347 26.12 -19.87 3.72
C ASP A 347 26.27 -19.69 2.20
N LYS A 348 26.09 -20.76 1.41
CA LYS A 348 26.08 -20.67 -0.06
C LYS A 348 24.97 -19.75 -0.56
N PHE A 349 23.76 -19.88 0.00
CA PHE A 349 22.62 -19.02 -0.34
C PHE A 349 22.85 -17.56 0.05
N GLU A 350 23.38 -17.32 1.25
CA GLU A 350 23.71 -15.97 1.73
C GLU A 350 24.75 -15.28 0.86
N ASN A 351 25.85 -15.97 0.54
CA ASN A 351 26.88 -15.42 -0.33
C ASN A 351 26.37 -15.17 -1.76
N LEU A 352 25.54 -16.08 -2.30
CA LEU A 352 24.98 -15.93 -3.64
C LEU A 352 23.95 -14.79 -3.72
N LEU A 353 23.13 -14.57 -2.69
CA LEU A 353 21.98 -13.67 -2.76
C LEU A 353 22.06 -12.42 -1.87
N SER A 354 23.14 -12.18 -1.14
CA SER A 354 23.44 -10.88 -0.51
C SER A 354 23.76 -9.77 -1.52
N LEU A 355 24.20 -10.15 -2.74
CA LEU A 355 24.34 -9.30 -3.94
C LEU A 355 25.13 -8.01 -3.72
N SER A 356 26.45 -8.13 -3.79
CA SER A 356 27.37 -7.00 -3.59
C SER A 356 27.67 -6.22 -4.88
N CYS A 357 27.42 -6.80 -6.06
CA CYS A 357 27.75 -6.17 -7.33
C CYS A 357 26.82 -6.55 -8.49
N LYS A 358 26.85 -5.71 -9.55
CA LYS A 358 26.06 -5.91 -10.77
C LYS A 358 26.41 -7.21 -11.51
N GLN A 359 27.69 -7.60 -11.50
CA GLN A 359 28.15 -8.81 -12.17
C GLN A 359 27.49 -10.07 -11.60
N GLN A 360 27.29 -10.12 -10.28
CA GLN A 360 26.61 -11.22 -9.61
C GLN A 360 25.16 -11.39 -10.07
N ILE A 361 24.44 -10.29 -10.31
CA ILE A 361 23.09 -10.32 -10.91
C ILE A 361 23.11 -10.77 -12.38
N HIS A 362 24.26 -10.67 -13.05
CA HIS A 362 24.38 -11.12 -14.44
C HIS A 362 24.70 -12.60 -14.56
N ASP A 363 25.45 -13.12 -13.58
CA ASP A 363 25.84 -14.52 -13.50
C ASP A 363 24.73 -15.40 -12.92
N ILE A 364 23.89 -14.84 -12.03
CA ILE A 364 22.59 -15.40 -11.62
C ILE A 364 21.55 -15.16 -12.72
#